data_AF-W1Y6W4-F1
#
_entry.id   AF-W1Y6W4-F1
#
_cell.length_a   1.000
_cell.length_b   1.000
_cell.length_c   1.000
_cell.angle_alpha   90.00
_cell.angle_beta   90.00
_cell.angle_gamma   90.00
#
_symmetry.space_group_name_H-M   'P 1'
#
loop_
_entity.id
_entity.type
_entity.pdbx_description
1 polymer ?
#
loop_
_entity_poly.entity_id
_entity_poly.type
_entity_poly.pdbx_seq_one_letter_code
_entity_poly.pdbx_strand_id
1 'polypeptide(L)'
;LNMVDLSDVYMTFFLPTEQAGTLKLGGEARLILDAAPDLRIPATISFVASVAQFTPKTVETSDERLKLMFRVKARIPPELLQLHLEYVKTGLPGVAWVRV
;
A
#
# COMPACT_ATOMS: atom_id res chain seq x y z
N LEU A 1 14.92 -21.57 -3.25
CA LEU A 1 14.36 -21.34 -1.89
C LEU A 1 13.97 -19.86 -1.83
N ASN A 2 12.68 -19.52 -1.85
CA ASN A 2 12.27 -18.13 -1.62
C ASN A 2 12.17 -17.95 -0.11
N MET A 3 13.24 -17.42 0.49
CA MET A 3 13.25 -17.06 1.89
C MET A 3 12.38 -15.80 2.02
N VAL A 4 11.16 -15.97 2.54
CA VAL A 4 10.30 -14.84 2.85
C VAL A 4 10.88 -14.18 4.09
N ASP A 5 11.49 -13.02 3.91
CA ASP A 5 11.98 -12.23 5.03
C ASP A 5 10.80 -11.54 5.71
N LEU A 6 10.38 -12.07 6.86
CA LEU A 6 9.27 -11.53 7.65
C LEU A 6 9.65 -10.23 8.37
N SER A 7 10.90 -9.77 8.25
CA SER A 7 11.38 -8.51 8.84
C SER A 7 11.06 -7.30 7.96
N ASP A 8 10.76 -7.51 6.67
CA ASP A 8 10.37 -6.45 5.74
C ASP A 8 9.00 -6.73 5.12
N VAL A 9 7.95 -6.42 5.88
CA VAL A 9 6.58 -6.58 5.41
C VAL A 9 6.05 -5.25 4.94
N TYR A 10 5.63 -5.22 3.70
CA TYR A 10 4.97 -4.08 3.09
C TYR A 10 3.70 -4.49 2.37
N MET A 11 2.71 -3.62 2.42
CA MET A 11 1.50 -3.73 1.62
C MET A 11 1.63 -2.84 0.39
N THR A 12 1.38 -3.42 -0.78
CA THR A 12 1.36 -2.67 -2.04
C THR A 12 -0.09 -2.38 -2.41
N PHE A 13 -0.38 -1.11 -2.70
CA PHE A 13 -1.69 -0.65 -3.15
C PHE A 13 -1.51 0.39 -4.26
N PHE A 14 -2.62 0.78 -4.89
CA PHE A 14 -2.61 1.70 -6.01
C PHE A 14 -3.52 2.88 -5.74
N LEU A 15 -3.03 4.07 -6.04
CA LEU A 15 -3.79 5.30 -5.88
C LEU A 15 -3.79 6.11 -7.18
N PRO A 16 -4.87 6.88 -7.44
CA PRO A 16 -4.92 7.80 -8.57
C PRO A 16 -3.91 8.95 -8.38
N THR A 17 -3.53 9.62 -9.47
CA THR A 17 -2.57 10.73 -9.49
C THR A 17 -2.83 11.78 -8.43
N GLU A 18 -4.08 12.20 -8.23
CA GLU A 18 -4.45 13.26 -7.28
C GLU A 18 -4.11 12.88 -5.83
N GLN A 19 -4.33 11.62 -5.46
CA GLN A 19 -4.01 11.10 -4.13
C GLN A 19 -2.52 10.74 -4.00
N ALA A 20 -1.93 10.16 -5.05
CA ALA A 20 -0.51 9.82 -5.06
C ALA A 20 0.39 11.07 -5.02
N GLY A 21 -0.03 12.18 -5.63
CA GLY A 21 0.71 13.44 -5.65
C GLY A 21 0.66 14.22 -4.32
N THR A 22 -0.38 14.01 -3.51
CA THR A 22 -0.51 14.61 -2.18
C THR A 22 0.15 13.78 -1.08
N LEU A 23 0.34 12.48 -1.33
CA LEU A 23 1.03 11.56 -0.45
C LEU A 23 2.50 11.91 -0.25
N LYS A 24 2.91 11.95 1.03
CA LYS A 24 4.32 12.15 1.41
C LYS A 24 4.98 10.82 1.76
N LEU A 25 6.22 10.64 1.32
CA LEU A 25 7.10 9.57 1.82
C LEU A 25 7.31 9.77 3.33
N GLY A 26 7.24 8.68 4.08
CA GLY A 26 7.20 8.70 5.56
C GLY A 26 5.85 9.08 6.14
N GLY A 27 4.83 9.32 5.31
CA GLY A 27 3.47 9.62 5.78
C GLY A 27 2.85 8.48 6.58
N GLU A 28 1.93 8.82 7.47
CA GLU A 28 1.20 7.85 8.28
C GLU A 28 0.19 7.08 7.42
N ALA A 29 0.20 5.76 7.56
CA ALA A 29 -0.77 4.86 6.98
C ALA A 29 -1.30 3.89 8.04
N ARG A 30 -2.50 3.37 7.83
CA ARG A 30 -3.09 2.30 8.62
C ARG A 30 -3.58 1.21 7.69
N LEU A 31 -3.14 -0.01 7.93
CA LEU A 31 -3.55 -1.18 7.17
C LEU A 31 -4.60 -1.93 7.97
N ILE A 32 -5.66 -2.35 7.28
CA ILE A 32 -6.70 -3.19 7.82
C ILE A 32 -6.76 -4.43 6.94
N LEU A 33 -6.55 -5.60 7.52
CA LEU A 33 -6.57 -6.86 6.78
C LEU A 33 -8.01 -7.38 6.73
N ASP A 34 -8.42 -7.96 5.60
CA ASP A 34 -9.77 -8.52 5.47
C ASP A 34 -10.01 -9.68 6.45
N ALA A 35 -8.94 -10.45 6.72
CA ALA A 35 -8.95 -11.52 7.71
C ALA A 35 -9.05 -11.02 9.18
N ALA A 36 -8.76 -9.74 9.43
CA ALA A 36 -8.78 -9.14 10.76
C ALA A 36 -9.23 -7.66 10.68
N PRO A 37 -10.53 -7.41 10.43
CA PRO A 37 -11.03 -6.06 10.16
C PRO A 37 -10.96 -5.12 11.37
N ASP A 38 -10.89 -5.69 12.59
CA ASP A 38 -10.74 -4.92 13.83
C ASP A 38 -9.29 -4.45 14.06
N LEU A 39 -8.32 -5.10 13.41
CA LEU A 39 -6.91 -4.81 13.60
C LEU A 39 -6.46 -3.68 12.68
N ARG A 40 -6.07 -2.55 13.30
CA ARG A 40 -5.51 -1.39 12.60
C ARG A 40 -4.00 -1.41 12.76
N ILE A 41 -3.30 -1.89 11.75
CA ILE A 41 -1.85 -2.00 11.76
C ILE A 41 -1.28 -0.64 11.33
N PRO A 42 -0.57 0.09 12.22
CA PRO A 42 0.08 1.32 11.80
C PRO A 42 1.23 0.98 10.84
N ALA A 43 1.35 1.77 9.79
CA ALA A 43 2.33 1.62 8.74
C ALA A 43 2.80 3.00 8.29
N THR A 44 3.91 3.03 7.57
CA THR A 44 4.46 4.26 7.00
C THR A 44 4.67 4.09 5.51
N ILE A 45 4.41 5.15 4.75
CA ILE A 45 4.61 5.14 3.30
C ILE A 45 6.11 5.07 3.01
N SER A 46 6.57 3.93 2.52
CA SER A 46 7.99 3.70 2.21
C SER A 46 8.32 3.98 0.75
N PHE A 47 7.32 3.95 -0.13
CA PHE A 47 7.53 4.13 -1.56
C PHE A 47 6.27 4.67 -2.25
N VAL A 48 6.46 5.63 -3.13
CA VAL A 48 5.45 6.12 -4.07
C VAL A 48 6.08 6.08 -5.45
N ALA A 49 5.47 5.37 -6.40
CA ALA A 49 5.96 5.29 -7.76
C ALA A 49 5.94 6.69 -8.39
N SER A 50 7.01 7.04 -9.11
CA SER A 50 7.07 8.30 -9.87
C SER A 50 6.42 8.18 -11.25
N VAL A 51 6.12 6.96 -11.70
CA VAL A 51 5.52 6.64 -13.00
C VAL A 51 4.27 5.78 -12.79
N ALA A 52 3.18 6.12 -13.48
CA ALA A 52 1.96 5.33 -13.46
C ALA A 52 2.22 3.91 -13.96
N GLN A 53 1.78 2.91 -13.18
CA GLN A 53 2.01 1.49 -13.49
C GLN A 53 0.88 0.88 -14.32
N PHE A 54 -0.22 1.63 -14.50
CA PHE A 54 -1.34 1.23 -15.34
C PHE A 54 -1.71 2.38 -16.26
N THR A 55 -1.66 2.12 -17.57
CA THR A 55 -2.17 3.01 -18.61
C THR A 55 -3.33 2.27 -19.27
N PRO A 56 -4.60 2.68 -19.08
CA PRO A 56 -5.71 2.02 -19.76
C PRO A 56 -5.50 2.11 -21.28
N LYS A 57 -5.76 1.00 -22.00
CA LYS A 57 -5.55 0.90 -23.45
C LYS A 57 -6.65 1.56 -24.29
N THR A 58 -7.74 1.99 -23.67
CA THR A 58 -8.85 2.67 -24.32
C THR A 58 -9.09 3.96 -23.53
N VAL A 59 -9.18 5.08 -24.23
CA VAL A 59 -9.36 6.43 -23.66
C VAL A 59 -10.30 7.21 -24.58
N GLU A 60 -11.56 6.81 -24.64
CA GLU A 60 -12.56 7.52 -25.47
C GLU A 60 -13.25 8.66 -24.72
N THR A 61 -13.00 8.84 -23.42
CA THR A 61 -13.67 9.86 -22.60
C THR A 61 -12.69 10.57 -21.67
N SER A 62 -12.91 11.87 -21.44
CA SER A 62 -12.07 12.72 -20.58
C SER A 62 -11.90 12.21 -19.14
N ASP A 63 -12.81 11.32 -18.69
CA ASP A 63 -12.77 10.61 -17.40
C ASP A 63 -11.62 9.59 -17.30
N GLU A 64 -11.14 9.05 -18.42
CA GLU A 64 -10.10 8.00 -18.41
C GLU A 64 -8.68 8.52 -18.15
N ARG A 65 -8.45 9.85 -18.17
CA ARG A 65 -7.17 10.45 -17.73
C ARG A 65 -6.93 10.34 -16.22
N LEU A 66 -7.99 10.16 -15.42
CA LEU A 66 -7.91 9.96 -13.97
C LEU A 66 -7.52 8.51 -13.58
N LYS A 67 -7.39 7.61 -14.56
CA LYS A 67 -7.07 6.19 -14.34
C LYS A 67 -5.56 5.88 -14.24
N LEU A 68 -4.70 6.92 -14.18
CA LEU A 68 -3.29 6.71 -13.90
C LEU A 68 -3.12 6.24 -12.45
N MET A 69 -2.88 4.95 -12.31
CA MET A 69 -2.70 4.30 -11.02
C MET A 69 -1.21 4.25 -10.67
N PHE A 70 -0.86 4.88 -9.57
CA PHE A 70 0.49 4.90 -9.02
C PHE A 70 0.61 3.86 -7.93
N ARG A 71 1.67 3.06 -8.00
CA ARG A 71 1.96 2.05 -6.98
C ARG A 71 2.51 2.74 -5.74
N VAL A 72 1.88 2.48 -4.61
CA VAL A 72 2.33 2.92 -3.29
C VAL A 72 2.63 1.71 -2.44
N LYS A 73 3.69 1.77 -1.63
CA LYS A 73 4.00 0.76 -0.62
C LYS A 73 3.94 1.39 0.76
N ALA A 74 3.17 0.75 1.63
CA ALA A 74 3.18 1.02 3.06
C ALA A 74 3.96 -0.09 3.76
N ARG A 75 5.00 0.29 4.49
CA ARG A 75 5.82 -0.63 5.29
C ARG A 75 5.32 -0.65 6.72
N ILE A 76 5.19 -1.86 7.27
CA ILE A 76 4.88 -2.05 8.69
C ILE A 76 6.20 -1.94 9.46
N PRO A 77 6.25 -1.21 10.58
CA PRO A 77 7.47 -1.10 11.37
C PRO A 77 7.90 -2.47 11.91
N PRO A 78 9.20 -2.80 11.85
CA PRO A 78 9.70 -4.12 12.22
C PRO A 78 9.44 -4.48 13.68
N GLU A 79 9.35 -3.49 14.57
CA GLU A 79 9.01 -3.69 15.99
C GLU A 79 7.63 -4.32 16.15
N LEU A 80 6.64 -3.90 15.34
CA LEU A 80 5.30 -4.50 15.37
C LEU A 80 5.26 -5.88 14.74
N LEU A 81 6.08 -6.09 13.70
CA LEU A 81 6.21 -7.40 13.06
C LEU A 81 6.76 -8.41 14.05
N GLN A 82 7.82 -8.06 14.79
CA GLN A 82 8.41 -8.92 15.83
C GLN A 82 7.42 -9.30 16.93
N LEU A 83 6.57 -8.36 17.34
CA LEU A 83 5.53 -8.59 18.35
C LEU A 83 4.38 -9.48 17.84
N HIS A 84 4.15 -9.53 16.52
CA HIS A 84 2.99 -10.20 15.91
C HIS A 84 3.36 -11.17 14.79
N LEU A 85 4.56 -11.76 14.83
CA LEU A 85 5.09 -12.66 13.77
C LEU A 85 4.10 -13.76 13.37
N GLU A 86 3.33 -14.28 14.32
CA GLU A 86 2.34 -15.34 14.12
C GLU A 86 1.15 -14.90 13.25
N TYR A 87 0.86 -13.60 13.20
CA TYR A 87 -0.23 -12.99 12.44
C TYR A 87 0.23 -12.41 11.10
N VAL A 88 1.53 -12.29 10.88
CA VAL A 88 2.10 -11.80 9.63
C VAL A 88 1.96 -12.88 8.55
N LYS A 89 0.85 -12.84 7.82
CA LYS A 89 0.64 -13.67 6.64
C LYS A 89 0.79 -12.83 5.38
N THR A 90 1.81 -13.13 4.59
CA THR A 90 2.02 -12.51 3.27
C THR A 90 0.90 -12.91 2.31
N GLY A 91 0.39 -11.97 1.53
CA GLY A 91 -0.66 -12.22 0.53
C GLY A 91 -2.10 -12.03 1.03
N LEU A 92 -2.29 -11.54 2.26
CA LEU A 92 -3.62 -11.16 2.73
C LEU A 92 -4.10 -9.89 2.01
N PRO A 93 -5.32 -9.91 1.42
CA PRO A 93 -5.95 -8.69 0.94
C PRO A 93 -6.37 -7.82 2.12
N GLY A 94 -6.48 -6.53 1.87
CA GLY A 94 -6.87 -5.56 2.89
C GLY A 94 -7.07 -4.18 2.30
N VAL A 95 -7.34 -3.24 3.19
CA VAL A 95 -7.53 -1.82 2.87
C VAL A 95 -6.43 -1.01 3.54
N ALA A 96 -5.80 -0.12 2.77
CA ALA A 96 -4.83 0.84 3.28
C ALA A 96 -5.49 2.21 3.40
N TRP A 97 -5.54 2.75 4.62
CA TRP A 97 -5.94 4.11 4.91
C TRP A 97 -4.70 4.97 5.00
N VAL A 98 -4.60 5.96 4.13
CA VAL A 98 -3.47 6.89 4.12
C VAL A 98 -3.91 8.26 4.59
N ARG A 99 -3.06 8.95 5.35
CA ARG A 99 -3.28 10.34 5.70
C ARG A 99 -2.65 11.23 4.62
N VAL A 100 -3.50 11.90 3.85
CA VAL A 100 -3.14 12.91 2.83
C VAL A 100 -3.26 14.32 3.40
#